data_AF-A0A7W9ICE6-F1
#
_entry.id   AF-A0A7W9ICE6-F1
#
_cell.length_a   1.000
_cell.length_b   1.000
_cell.length_c   1.000
_cell.angle_alpha   90.00
_cell.angle_beta   90.00
_cell.angle_gamma   90.00
#
_symmetry.space_group_name_H-M   'P 1'
#
loop_
_entity.id
_entity.type
_entity.pdbx_description
1 polymer ?
#
loop_
_entity_poly.entity_id
_entity_poly.type
_entity_poly.pdbx_seq_one_letter_code
_entity_poly.pdbx_strand_id
1 'polypeptide(L)'
;MNRLQERAFLNRLEELRGPVPARPHDARAIAALAANPGCARRSVMDAAGIDKDRTARHVGFPAPFGQSQFAITRGNGFEALVKENGCAELLRVLRELLGLPIPQVGYRDVESVGSHLRHSHTRALIDHAAREEEGTAVFYDHPLFSLEIAGHTSYLEPDVVAFQVGGRFHIVEIKSFALVDGQAEPEKVAAAARQAAVYVLALRTLLADLGHDPERVSHDVVLICPENFANRPAGALVDVRKQLAVLTRQLTRMTRVEHLLSGLPEGLTFDLAPGEDGTPTRSAEELAEALRRVPARYAPDCLATCDMCMFCRDEARGCGSTELLGRQVRDQLGGVSRVSEALGLAEGTLEPAEGQEEIAELLRLANRLREESLR
;
A
#
# COMPACT_ATOMS: atom_id res chain seq x y z
N MET A 1 -25.23 9.05 3.05
CA MET A 1 -24.97 10.41 2.55
C MET A 1 -26.05 10.75 1.53
N ASN A 2 -26.66 11.94 1.55
CA ASN A 2 -27.59 12.36 0.49
C ASN A 2 -26.77 12.81 -0.75
N ARG A 3 -27.31 12.68 -1.97
CA ARG A 3 -26.61 12.99 -3.23
C ARG A 3 -25.96 14.38 -3.27
N LEU A 4 -26.53 15.36 -2.56
CA LEU A 4 -25.97 16.71 -2.46
C LEU A 4 -24.66 16.76 -1.65
N GLN A 5 -24.59 16.00 -0.55
CA GLN A 5 -23.38 15.90 0.27
C GLN A 5 -22.27 15.14 -0.47
N GLU A 6 -22.64 14.09 -1.19
CA GLU A 6 -21.72 13.32 -2.03
C GLU A 6 -21.09 14.19 -3.13
N ARG A 7 -21.92 15.01 -3.80
CA ARG A 7 -21.45 15.95 -4.81
C ARG A 7 -20.53 17.03 -4.23
N ALA A 8 -20.87 17.59 -3.06
CA ALA A 8 -20.02 18.57 -2.40
C ALA A 8 -18.67 17.98 -1.98
N PHE A 9 -18.67 16.73 -1.49
CA PHE A 9 -17.46 15.98 -1.17
C PHE A 9 -16.56 15.79 -2.40
N LEU A 10 -17.11 15.30 -3.51
CA LEU A 10 -16.37 15.10 -4.76
C LEU A 10 -15.81 16.42 -5.31
N ASN A 11 -16.62 17.49 -5.31
CA ASN A 11 -16.16 18.83 -5.70
C ASN A 11 -14.96 19.29 -4.85
N ARG A 12 -14.97 19.04 -3.54
CA ARG A 12 -13.86 19.44 -2.66
C ARG A 12 -12.57 18.68 -2.96
N LEU A 13 -12.67 17.41 -3.32
CA LEU A 13 -11.52 16.62 -3.77
C LEU A 13 -10.96 17.13 -5.10
N GLU A 14 -11.84 17.53 -6.03
CA GLU A 14 -11.45 18.16 -7.29
C GLU A 14 -10.76 19.51 -7.08
N GLU A 15 -11.28 20.36 -6.20
CA GLU A 15 -10.62 21.62 -5.82
C GLU A 15 -9.21 21.41 -5.27
N LEU A 16 -9.05 20.41 -4.39
CA LEU A 16 -7.75 20.06 -3.82
C LEU A 16 -6.75 19.61 -4.87
N ARG A 17 -7.20 18.93 -5.91
CA ARG A 17 -6.36 18.44 -7.01
C ARG A 17 -6.13 19.49 -8.11
N GLY A 18 -7.06 20.41 -8.29
CA GLY A 18 -7.08 21.32 -9.43
C GLY A 18 -7.49 20.62 -10.74
N PRO A 19 -7.17 21.20 -11.92
CA PRO A 19 -7.54 20.65 -13.22
C PRO A 19 -6.77 19.39 -13.63
N VAL A 20 -5.77 18.97 -12.84
CA VAL A 20 -4.96 17.77 -13.12
C VAL A 20 -5.84 16.51 -12.98
N PRO A 21 -5.81 15.54 -13.91
CA PRO A 21 -6.54 14.28 -13.77
C PRO A 21 -6.16 13.50 -12.51
N ALA A 22 -7.13 12.80 -11.91
CA ALA A 22 -6.89 11.99 -10.72
C ALA A 22 -5.94 10.84 -11.08
N ARG A 23 -4.91 10.65 -10.27
CA ARG A 23 -4.02 9.49 -10.36
C ARG A 23 -4.75 8.27 -9.76
N PRO A 24 -5.04 7.22 -10.55
CA PRO A 24 -5.60 5.98 -10.01
C PRO A 24 -4.63 5.35 -9.02
N HIS A 25 -5.14 4.68 -8.00
CA HIS A 25 -4.28 3.96 -7.06
C HIS A 25 -3.92 2.60 -7.67
N ASP A 26 -2.64 2.25 -7.64
CA ASP A 26 -2.20 0.88 -7.89
C ASP A 26 -2.21 0.07 -6.58
N ALA A 27 -1.95 -1.23 -6.68
CA ALA A 27 -1.94 -2.10 -5.50
C ALA A 27 -0.91 -1.67 -4.45
N ARG A 28 0.21 -1.08 -4.87
CA ARG A 28 1.26 -0.57 -3.97
C ARG A 28 0.77 0.66 -3.20
N ALA A 29 0.11 1.59 -3.87
CA ALA A 29 -0.48 2.79 -3.26
C ALA A 29 -1.54 2.39 -2.23
N ILE A 30 -2.38 1.40 -2.55
CA ILE A 30 -3.42 0.88 -1.65
C ILE A 30 -2.80 0.14 -0.46
N ALA A 31 -1.85 -0.77 -0.69
CA ALA A 31 -1.14 -1.49 0.36
C ALA A 31 -0.43 -0.56 1.34
N ALA A 32 -0.01 0.60 0.85
CA ALA A 32 0.67 1.58 1.65
C ALA A 32 -0.28 2.47 2.48
N LEU A 33 -1.58 2.57 2.14
CA LEU A 33 -2.61 3.11 3.06
C LEU A 33 -2.66 2.32 4.37
N ALA A 34 -2.58 1.00 4.28
CA ALA A 34 -2.56 0.11 5.43
C ALA A 34 -1.26 0.22 6.24
N ALA A 35 -0.16 0.70 5.63
CA ALA A 35 1.13 0.79 6.29
C ALA A 35 1.15 1.87 7.38
N ASN A 36 0.61 3.06 7.13
CA ASN A 36 0.62 4.17 8.09
C ASN A 36 -0.80 4.72 8.32
N PRO A 37 -1.64 3.96 9.03
CA PRO A 37 -3.03 4.34 9.26
C PRO A 37 -3.08 5.60 10.14
N GLY A 38 -3.81 6.63 9.67
CA GLY A 38 -4.00 7.89 10.39
C GLY A 38 -3.12 9.05 9.94
N CYS A 39 -2.32 8.92 8.88
CA CYS A 39 -1.67 10.07 8.27
C CYS A 39 -2.71 10.91 7.49
N ALA A 40 -3.05 12.09 8.01
CA ALA A 40 -4.07 12.96 7.41
C ALA A 40 -3.64 13.46 6.03
N ARG A 41 -2.40 13.94 5.89
CA ARG A 41 -1.83 14.39 4.60
C ARG A 41 -1.97 13.34 3.52
N ARG A 42 -1.55 12.11 3.82
CA ARG A 42 -1.68 10.99 2.89
C ARG A 42 -3.14 10.69 2.57
N SER A 43 -4.00 10.61 3.58
CA SER A 43 -5.43 10.29 3.37
C SER A 43 -6.11 11.30 2.46
N VAL A 44 -5.82 12.60 2.62
CA VAL A 44 -6.34 13.68 1.77
C VAL A 44 -5.77 13.58 0.35
N MET A 45 -4.47 13.36 0.20
CA MET A 45 -3.83 13.25 -1.11
C MET A 45 -4.29 12.02 -1.90
N ASP A 46 -4.42 10.88 -1.22
CA ASP A 46 -4.94 9.64 -1.79
C ASP A 46 -6.41 9.84 -2.20
N ALA A 47 -7.27 10.35 -1.31
CA ALA A 47 -8.66 10.61 -1.66
C ALA A 47 -8.85 11.59 -2.84
N ALA A 48 -8.02 12.63 -2.92
CA ALA A 48 -8.09 13.61 -4.01
C ALA A 48 -7.44 13.11 -5.32
N GLY A 49 -6.80 11.93 -5.32
CA GLY A 49 -6.12 11.38 -6.50
C GLY A 49 -4.88 12.19 -6.90
N ILE A 50 -4.14 12.71 -5.91
CA ILE A 50 -2.96 13.56 -6.17
C ILE A 50 -1.75 12.69 -6.50
N ASP A 51 -1.02 13.07 -7.55
CA ASP A 51 0.27 12.48 -7.89
C ASP A 51 1.33 12.92 -6.87
N LYS A 52 1.47 12.11 -5.82
CA LYS A 52 2.41 12.32 -4.72
C LYS A 52 3.85 12.32 -5.19
N ASP A 53 4.20 11.53 -6.20
CA ASP A 53 5.55 11.43 -6.73
C ASP A 53 5.92 12.71 -7.49
N ARG A 54 5.03 13.17 -8.39
CA ARG A 54 5.18 14.48 -9.05
C ARG A 54 5.21 15.63 -8.05
N THR A 55 4.34 15.58 -7.03
CA THR A 55 4.32 16.56 -5.92
C THR A 55 5.65 16.60 -5.20
N ALA A 56 6.16 15.45 -4.75
CA ALA A 56 7.40 15.32 -4.02
C ALA A 56 8.61 15.83 -4.83
N ARG A 57 8.67 15.52 -6.14
CA ARG A 57 9.70 16.07 -7.03
C ARG A 57 9.62 17.58 -7.16
N HIS A 58 8.42 18.13 -7.34
CA HIS A 58 8.22 19.57 -7.50
C HIS A 58 8.69 20.36 -6.29
N VAL A 59 8.44 19.84 -5.07
CA VAL A 59 8.93 20.47 -3.83
C VAL A 59 10.39 20.14 -3.49
N GLY A 60 11.13 19.44 -4.36
CA GLY A 60 12.55 19.15 -4.18
C GLY A 60 12.86 17.94 -3.28
N PHE A 61 11.88 17.08 -3.00
CA PHE A 61 12.03 15.89 -2.16
C PHE A 61 11.65 14.59 -2.90
N PRO A 62 12.32 14.25 -4.02
CA PRO A 62 12.04 13.00 -4.73
C PRO A 62 12.12 11.80 -3.79
N ALA A 63 11.18 10.87 -3.91
CA ALA A 63 11.21 9.65 -3.11
C ALA A 63 12.50 8.83 -3.40
N PRO A 64 13.11 8.18 -2.39
CA PRO A 64 14.31 7.37 -2.61
C PRO A 64 14.04 6.11 -3.45
N PHE A 65 12.77 5.70 -3.54
CA PHE A 65 12.34 4.49 -4.24
C PHE A 65 11.94 4.83 -5.67
N GLY A 66 12.94 5.09 -6.50
CA GLY A 66 12.83 4.89 -7.95
C GLY A 66 13.07 3.41 -8.24
N GLN A 67 12.34 2.84 -9.19
CA GLN A 67 12.60 1.47 -9.61
C GLN A 67 14.04 1.39 -10.16
N SER A 68 14.96 0.82 -9.38
CA SER A 68 16.30 0.51 -9.86
C SER A 68 16.12 -0.26 -11.17
N GLN A 69 16.63 0.27 -12.28
CA GLN A 69 16.51 -0.40 -13.58
C GLN A 69 16.97 -1.85 -13.50
N PHE A 70 17.99 -2.12 -12.69
CA PHE A 70 18.44 -3.48 -12.39
C PHE A 70 17.41 -4.33 -11.64
N ALA A 71 16.69 -3.77 -10.66
CA ALA A 71 15.62 -4.47 -9.95
C ALA A 71 14.40 -4.74 -10.86
N ILE A 72 14.07 -3.82 -11.77
CA ILE A 72 13.03 -4.02 -12.81
C ILE A 72 13.44 -5.16 -13.73
N THR A 73 14.60 -5.04 -14.35
CA THR A 73 15.09 -6.02 -15.32
C THR A 73 15.21 -7.41 -14.69
N ARG A 74 15.67 -7.48 -13.43
CA ARG A 74 15.69 -8.74 -12.67
C ARG A 74 14.27 -9.25 -12.38
N GLY A 75 13.35 -8.36 -12.00
CA GLY A 75 11.92 -8.66 -11.82
C GLY A 75 11.32 -9.30 -13.05
N ASN A 76 11.33 -8.56 -14.17
CA ASN A 76 10.77 -8.98 -15.44
C ASN A 76 11.45 -10.25 -15.97
N GLY A 77 12.77 -10.37 -15.80
CA GLY A 77 13.50 -11.57 -16.20
C GLY A 77 13.11 -12.81 -15.39
N PHE A 78 12.92 -12.67 -14.07
CA PHE A 78 12.44 -13.77 -13.25
C PHE A 78 10.99 -14.13 -13.54
N GLU A 79 10.13 -13.13 -13.73
CA GLU A 79 8.73 -13.34 -14.08
C GLU A 79 8.57 -14.06 -15.42
N ALA A 80 9.31 -13.61 -16.44
CA ALA A 80 9.35 -14.29 -17.75
C ALA A 80 9.77 -15.75 -17.60
N LEU A 81 10.81 -16.03 -16.81
CA LEU A 81 11.27 -17.39 -16.53
C LEU A 81 10.20 -18.23 -15.82
N VAL A 82 9.46 -17.67 -14.86
CA VAL A 82 8.35 -18.37 -14.19
C VAL A 82 7.24 -18.72 -15.18
N LYS A 83 7.01 -17.86 -16.18
CA LYS A 83 5.94 -17.98 -17.18
C LYS A 83 6.34 -18.76 -18.45
N GLU A 84 7.62 -19.05 -18.64
CA GLU A 84 8.14 -19.84 -19.75
C GLU A 84 7.48 -21.23 -19.85
N ASN A 85 7.46 -21.79 -21.06
CA ASN A 85 6.93 -23.13 -21.35
C ASN A 85 5.49 -23.35 -20.87
N GLY A 86 4.65 -22.30 -20.95
CA GLY A 86 3.26 -22.36 -20.49
C GLY A 86 3.14 -22.46 -18.97
N CYS A 87 3.99 -21.73 -18.24
CA CYS A 87 4.03 -21.71 -16.78
C CYS A 87 4.37 -23.07 -16.14
N ALA A 88 5.20 -23.89 -16.79
CA ALA A 88 5.49 -25.26 -16.32
C ALA A 88 6.12 -25.30 -14.91
N GLU A 89 7.06 -24.41 -14.60
CA GLU A 89 7.67 -24.32 -13.27
C GLU A 89 6.71 -23.76 -12.22
N LEU A 90 5.88 -22.78 -12.59
CA LEU A 90 4.82 -22.28 -11.71
C LEU A 90 3.82 -23.39 -11.36
N LEU A 91 3.39 -24.16 -12.36
CA LEU A 91 2.53 -25.33 -12.21
C LEU A 91 3.12 -26.37 -11.26
N ARG A 92 4.42 -26.64 -11.38
CA ARG A 92 5.14 -27.56 -10.49
C ARG A 92 5.08 -27.07 -9.03
N VAL A 93 5.44 -25.81 -8.79
CA VAL A 93 5.42 -25.22 -7.43
C VAL A 93 4.01 -25.21 -6.85
N LEU A 94 3.00 -24.81 -7.64
CA LEU A 94 1.61 -24.77 -7.18
C LEU A 94 1.04 -26.18 -6.91
N ARG A 95 1.43 -27.20 -7.68
CA ARG A 95 1.10 -28.61 -7.39
C ARG A 95 1.65 -29.05 -6.06
N GLU A 96 2.92 -28.75 -5.79
CA GLU A 96 3.59 -29.10 -4.53
C GLU A 96 2.94 -28.41 -3.33
N LEU A 97 2.63 -27.11 -3.44
CA LEU A 97 2.10 -26.31 -2.33
C LEU A 97 0.60 -26.48 -2.08
N LEU A 98 -0.20 -26.60 -3.14
CA LEU A 98 -1.67 -26.63 -3.07
C LEU A 98 -2.24 -28.04 -3.26
N GLY A 99 -1.39 -29.05 -3.46
CA GLY A 99 -1.81 -30.44 -3.68
C GLY A 99 -2.63 -30.64 -4.96
N LEU A 100 -2.34 -29.89 -6.03
CA LEU A 100 -3.09 -29.98 -7.29
C LEU A 100 -2.90 -31.36 -7.96
N PRO A 101 -3.96 -32.00 -8.47
CA PRO A 101 -3.84 -33.26 -9.19
C PRO A 101 -3.10 -33.06 -10.52
N ILE A 102 -2.36 -34.08 -10.94
CA ILE A 102 -1.53 -34.06 -12.16
C ILE A 102 -2.35 -33.84 -13.46
N PRO A 103 -3.53 -34.46 -13.67
CA PRO A 103 -4.09 -34.55 -15.02
C PRO A 103 -4.62 -33.26 -15.65
N GLN A 104 -5.00 -32.21 -14.90
CA GLN A 104 -5.81 -31.12 -15.49
C GLN A 104 -5.54 -29.76 -14.85
N VAL A 105 -4.57 -29.02 -15.39
CA VAL A 105 -4.43 -27.60 -15.13
C VAL A 105 -4.48 -26.83 -16.46
N GLY A 106 -5.46 -25.94 -16.61
CA GLY A 106 -5.58 -25.02 -17.73
C GLY A 106 -4.83 -23.72 -17.43
N TYR A 107 -4.24 -23.12 -18.46
CA TYR A 107 -3.65 -21.79 -18.40
C TYR A 107 -4.40 -20.87 -19.36
N ARG A 108 -4.77 -19.67 -18.89
CA ARG A 108 -5.42 -18.63 -19.69
C ARG A 108 -4.72 -17.31 -19.48
N ASP A 109 -4.10 -16.83 -20.55
CA ASP A 109 -3.59 -15.46 -20.63
C ASP A 109 -4.76 -14.49 -20.86
N VAL A 110 -5.03 -13.65 -19.85
CA VAL A 110 -6.14 -12.70 -19.86
C VAL A 110 -5.79 -11.43 -20.65
N GLU A 111 -4.51 -11.18 -20.94
CA GLU A 111 -4.08 -10.05 -21.77
C GLU A 111 -4.33 -10.25 -23.27
N SER A 112 -4.75 -11.44 -23.68
CA SER A 112 -5.07 -11.78 -25.06
C SER A 112 -6.22 -10.97 -25.69
N VAL A 113 -6.95 -10.17 -24.90
CA VAL A 113 -8.00 -9.25 -25.36
C VAL A 113 -7.55 -7.79 -25.28
N GLY A 114 -8.15 -6.91 -26.09
CA GLY A 114 -7.86 -5.47 -26.05
C GLY A 114 -8.08 -4.86 -24.66
N SER A 115 -7.23 -3.89 -24.27
CA SER A 115 -7.20 -3.30 -22.92
C SER A 115 -8.56 -2.80 -22.40
N HIS A 116 -9.40 -2.24 -23.28
CA HIS A 116 -10.75 -1.76 -22.94
C HIS A 116 -11.74 -2.88 -22.60
N LEU A 117 -11.46 -4.13 -22.98
CA LEU A 117 -12.27 -5.32 -22.68
C LEU A 117 -11.66 -6.19 -21.58
N ARG A 118 -10.40 -5.98 -21.18
CA ARG A 118 -9.68 -6.83 -20.20
C ARG A 118 -10.46 -6.99 -18.90
N HIS A 119 -11.03 -5.92 -18.37
CA HIS A 119 -11.80 -5.97 -17.12
C HIS A 119 -13.09 -6.79 -17.25
N SER A 120 -13.89 -6.54 -18.29
CA SER A 120 -15.14 -7.29 -18.52
C SER A 120 -14.87 -8.75 -18.85
N HIS A 121 -13.79 -9.03 -19.59
CA HIS A 121 -13.32 -10.38 -19.88
C HIS A 121 -12.88 -11.12 -18.60
N THR A 122 -12.09 -10.46 -17.75
CA THR A 122 -11.70 -10.98 -16.43
C THR A 122 -12.94 -11.35 -15.60
N ARG A 123 -13.91 -10.44 -15.52
CA ARG A 123 -15.16 -10.68 -14.78
C ARG A 123 -15.92 -11.91 -15.30
N ALA A 124 -16.01 -12.08 -16.62
CA ALA A 124 -16.67 -13.25 -17.21
C ALA A 124 -15.93 -14.56 -16.93
N LEU A 125 -14.59 -14.55 -16.99
CA LEU A 125 -13.76 -15.72 -16.70
C LEU A 125 -13.89 -16.16 -15.23
N ILE A 126 -13.86 -15.21 -14.30
CA ILE A 126 -14.01 -15.48 -12.87
C ILE A 126 -15.43 -15.96 -12.54
N ASP A 127 -16.47 -15.36 -13.13
CA ASP A 127 -17.86 -15.82 -12.95
C ASP A 127 -18.04 -17.26 -13.45
N HIS A 128 -17.50 -17.57 -14.63
CA HIS A 128 -17.54 -18.92 -15.18
C HIS A 128 -16.82 -19.92 -14.28
N ALA A 129 -15.58 -19.61 -13.84
CA ALA A 129 -14.83 -20.46 -12.91
C ALA A 129 -15.57 -20.67 -11.60
N ALA A 130 -16.23 -19.63 -11.08
CA ALA A 130 -16.99 -19.73 -9.84
C ALA A 130 -18.22 -20.64 -9.99
N ARG A 131 -18.84 -20.74 -11.17
CA ARG A 131 -20.00 -21.62 -11.39
C ARG A 131 -19.63 -23.09 -11.61
N GLU A 132 -18.39 -23.37 -12.02
CA GLU A 132 -17.92 -24.73 -12.23
C GLU A 132 -17.59 -25.39 -10.88
N GLU A 133 -18.33 -26.43 -10.51
CA GLU A 133 -18.16 -27.15 -9.24
C GLU A 133 -17.04 -28.22 -9.32
N GLU A 134 -16.74 -28.75 -10.50
CA GLU A 134 -15.72 -29.77 -10.72
C GLU A 134 -15.02 -29.59 -12.08
N GLY A 135 -13.68 -29.71 -12.11
CA GLY A 135 -13.06 -30.33 -13.29
C GLY A 135 -11.67 -29.89 -13.73
N THR A 136 -11.15 -28.69 -13.47
CA THR A 136 -9.77 -28.34 -13.92
C THR A 136 -9.28 -27.16 -13.11
N ALA A 137 -8.07 -27.24 -12.52
CA ALA A 137 -7.47 -26.04 -11.94
C ALA A 137 -7.15 -25.06 -13.09
N VAL A 138 -7.58 -23.81 -13.02
CA VAL A 138 -7.31 -22.83 -14.09
C VAL A 138 -6.49 -21.69 -13.55
N PHE A 139 -5.40 -21.36 -14.24
CA PHE A 139 -4.59 -20.18 -13.96
C PHE A 139 -4.97 -19.06 -14.92
N TYR A 140 -5.26 -17.91 -14.34
CA TYR A 140 -5.50 -16.67 -15.05
C TYR A 140 -4.27 -15.80 -14.88
N ASP A 141 -3.54 -15.58 -15.96
CA ASP A 141 -2.37 -14.69 -15.98
C ASP A 141 -2.83 -13.25 -16.22
N HIS A 142 -2.32 -12.32 -15.41
CA HIS A 142 -2.61 -10.88 -15.49
C HIS A 142 -4.12 -10.49 -15.56
N PRO A 143 -5.00 -11.07 -14.71
CA PRO A 143 -6.40 -10.64 -14.69
C PRO A 143 -6.49 -9.17 -14.26
N LEU A 144 -7.52 -8.46 -14.73
CA LEU A 144 -7.73 -7.05 -14.41
C LEU A 144 -8.93 -6.86 -13.47
N PHE A 145 -8.65 -6.70 -12.19
CA PHE A 145 -9.65 -6.40 -11.17
C PHE A 145 -9.89 -4.90 -11.03
N SER A 146 -10.99 -4.55 -10.37
CA SER A 146 -11.34 -3.17 -10.04
C SER A 146 -11.66 -3.06 -8.55
N LEU A 147 -11.29 -1.95 -7.93
CA LEU A 147 -11.69 -1.58 -6.59
C LEU A 147 -12.04 -0.10 -6.56
N GLU A 148 -13.17 0.26 -5.96
CA GLU A 148 -13.53 1.67 -5.76
C GLU A 148 -12.90 2.22 -4.47
N ILE A 149 -12.24 3.37 -4.59
CA ILE A 149 -11.55 4.05 -3.49
C ILE A 149 -11.88 5.53 -3.56
N ALA A 150 -12.58 6.05 -2.55
CA ALA A 150 -12.98 7.45 -2.46
C ALA A 150 -13.69 7.99 -3.74
N GLY A 151 -14.51 7.15 -4.39
CA GLY A 151 -15.21 7.50 -5.62
C GLY A 151 -14.40 7.33 -6.91
N HIS A 152 -13.16 6.85 -6.81
CA HIS A 152 -12.31 6.55 -7.96
C HIS A 152 -12.17 5.04 -8.16
N THR A 153 -12.35 4.58 -9.39
CA THR A 153 -12.07 3.19 -9.77
C THR A 153 -10.58 2.99 -9.98
N SER A 154 -10.00 2.09 -9.20
CA SER A 154 -8.64 1.60 -9.35
C SER A 154 -8.64 0.25 -10.05
N TYR A 155 -7.91 0.14 -11.15
CA TYR A 155 -7.68 -1.14 -11.83
C TYR A 155 -6.41 -1.80 -11.30
N LEU A 156 -6.51 -3.08 -10.96
CA LEU A 156 -5.52 -3.84 -10.22
C LEU A 156 -5.19 -5.12 -10.96
N GLU A 157 -3.90 -5.33 -11.20
CA GLU A 157 -3.38 -6.45 -11.97
C GLU A 157 -2.47 -7.28 -11.04
N PRO A 158 -2.98 -8.38 -10.46
CA PRO A 158 -2.11 -9.41 -9.88
C PRO A 158 -1.39 -10.18 -10.97
N ASP A 159 -0.25 -10.78 -10.63
CA ASP A 159 0.55 -11.53 -11.60
C ASP A 159 -0.21 -12.77 -12.08
N VAL A 160 -0.70 -13.59 -11.15
CA VAL A 160 -1.49 -14.80 -11.46
C VAL A 160 -2.61 -15.01 -10.44
N VAL A 161 -3.76 -15.47 -10.92
CA VAL A 161 -4.84 -15.98 -10.08
C VAL A 161 -5.04 -17.45 -10.37
N ALA A 162 -4.84 -18.27 -9.36
CA ALA A 162 -5.02 -19.70 -9.44
C ALA A 162 -6.39 -20.09 -8.91
N PHE A 163 -7.23 -20.70 -9.75
CA PHE A 163 -8.44 -21.38 -9.33
C PHE A 163 -8.15 -22.87 -9.17
N GLN A 164 -8.46 -23.44 -8.00
CA GLN A 164 -8.04 -24.78 -7.57
C GLN A 164 -9.21 -25.77 -7.43
N VAL A 165 -8.88 -27.07 -7.48
CA VAL A 165 -9.78 -28.22 -7.25
C VAL A 165 -10.27 -28.25 -5.79
N GLY A 166 -11.49 -27.82 -5.55
CA GLY A 166 -12.02 -27.50 -4.22
C GLY A 166 -12.77 -26.17 -4.20
N GLY A 167 -12.88 -25.50 -5.36
CA GLY A 167 -13.74 -24.34 -5.56
C GLY A 167 -13.17 -23.03 -5.00
N ARG A 168 -11.87 -23.00 -4.70
CA ARG A 168 -11.19 -21.86 -4.07
C ARG A 168 -10.23 -21.13 -5.03
N PHE A 169 -10.21 -19.82 -4.93
CA PHE A 169 -9.26 -18.95 -5.61
C PHE A 169 -8.08 -18.61 -4.71
N HIS A 170 -6.88 -18.65 -5.27
CA HIS A 170 -5.63 -18.22 -4.64
C HIS A 170 -5.01 -17.10 -5.47
N ILE A 171 -4.59 -16.04 -4.80
CA ILE A 171 -3.72 -15.02 -5.39
C ILE A 171 -2.29 -15.58 -5.39
N VAL A 172 -1.62 -15.45 -6.53
CA VAL A 172 -0.22 -15.86 -6.72
C VAL A 172 0.58 -14.65 -7.15
N GLU A 173 1.53 -14.24 -6.31
CA GLU A 173 2.40 -13.09 -6.55
C GLU A 173 3.82 -13.55 -6.86
N ILE A 174 4.38 -13.07 -7.96
CA ILE A 174 5.75 -13.32 -8.37
C ILE A 174 6.61 -12.15 -7.86
N LYS A 175 7.68 -12.46 -7.14
CA LYS A 175 8.62 -11.46 -6.59
C LYS A 175 10.05 -11.90 -6.85
N SER A 176 10.93 -10.93 -7.06
CA SER A 176 12.34 -11.18 -7.43
C SER A 176 13.33 -11.15 -6.25
N PHE A 177 12.84 -11.11 -5.02
CA PHE A 177 13.66 -11.31 -3.83
C PHE A 177 13.78 -12.80 -3.52
N ALA A 178 14.95 -13.26 -3.10
CA ALA A 178 15.20 -14.68 -2.90
C ALA A 178 14.59 -15.22 -1.59
N LEU A 179 14.22 -16.50 -1.63
CA LEU A 179 14.03 -17.37 -0.47
C LEU A 179 15.36 -18.07 -0.19
N VAL A 180 16.11 -17.58 0.80
CA VAL A 180 17.39 -18.16 1.23
C VAL A 180 17.12 -19.17 2.33
N ASP A 181 17.47 -20.43 2.10
CA ASP A 181 17.22 -21.54 3.02
C ASP A 181 15.74 -21.63 3.47
N GLY A 182 14.83 -21.34 2.54
CA GLY A 182 13.38 -21.31 2.78
C GLY A 182 12.88 -20.07 3.53
N GLN A 183 13.73 -19.08 3.78
CA GLN A 183 13.39 -17.83 4.45
C GLN A 183 13.60 -16.63 3.52
N ALA A 184 12.66 -15.69 3.51
CA ALA A 184 12.84 -14.39 2.87
C ALA A 184 12.97 -13.29 3.91
N GLU A 185 13.56 -12.16 3.50
CA GLU A 185 13.66 -10.98 4.34
C GLU A 185 12.27 -10.54 4.84
N PRO A 186 12.04 -10.47 6.16
CA PRO A 186 10.70 -10.25 6.73
C PRO A 186 10.02 -8.98 6.21
N GLU A 187 10.77 -7.91 5.98
CA GLU A 187 10.23 -6.65 5.47
C GLU A 187 9.68 -6.77 4.04
N LYS A 188 10.38 -7.53 3.18
CA LYS A 188 9.95 -7.79 1.79
C LYS A 188 8.73 -8.68 1.76
N VAL A 189 8.69 -9.72 2.59
CA VAL A 189 7.50 -10.58 2.75
C VAL A 189 6.32 -9.77 3.28
N ALA A 190 6.52 -8.91 4.28
CA ALA A 190 5.47 -8.07 4.82
C ALA A 190 4.95 -7.04 3.79
N ALA A 191 5.81 -6.53 2.90
CA ALA A 191 5.39 -5.68 1.79
C ALA A 191 4.58 -6.46 0.74
N ALA A 192 5.07 -7.63 0.32
CA ALA A 192 4.37 -8.51 -0.63
C ALA A 192 3.02 -8.97 -0.08
N ALA A 193 2.94 -9.37 1.19
CA ALA A 193 1.70 -9.76 1.87
C ALA A 193 0.67 -8.63 1.89
N ARG A 194 1.09 -7.37 2.11
CA ARG A 194 0.19 -6.22 2.04
C ARG A 194 -0.33 -5.97 0.64
N GLN A 195 0.50 -6.11 -0.39
CA GLN A 195 0.10 -5.98 -1.78
C GLN A 195 -0.87 -7.12 -2.18
N ALA A 196 -0.54 -8.37 -1.84
CA ALA A 196 -1.38 -9.53 -2.10
C ALA A 196 -2.75 -9.42 -1.42
N ALA A 197 -2.82 -8.87 -0.21
CA ALA A 197 -4.09 -8.60 0.48
C ALA A 197 -5.00 -7.65 -0.31
N VAL A 198 -4.44 -6.70 -1.08
CA VAL A 198 -5.23 -5.83 -1.97
C VAL A 198 -5.90 -6.64 -3.06
N TYR A 199 -5.18 -7.57 -3.70
CA TYR A 199 -5.74 -8.42 -4.74
C TYR A 199 -6.76 -9.43 -4.19
N VAL A 200 -6.52 -9.99 -3.00
CA VAL A 200 -7.51 -10.84 -2.32
C VAL A 200 -8.80 -10.04 -2.07
N LEU A 201 -8.69 -8.80 -1.57
CA LEU A 201 -9.85 -7.93 -1.37
C LEU A 201 -10.58 -7.60 -2.69
N ALA A 202 -9.83 -7.29 -3.75
CA ALA A 202 -10.39 -6.96 -5.06
C ALA A 202 -11.16 -8.15 -5.65
N LEU A 203 -10.61 -9.36 -5.58
CA LEU A 203 -11.29 -10.57 -6.04
C LEU A 203 -12.49 -10.94 -5.17
N ARG A 204 -12.41 -10.77 -3.85
CA ARG A 204 -13.54 -10.94 -2.93
C ARG A 204 -14.71 -10.00 -3.28
N THR A 205 -14.38 -8.75 -3.60
CA THR A 205 -15.35 -7.74 -4.03
C THR A 205 -15.99 -8.15 -5.37
N LEU A 206 -15.17 -8.57 -6.34
CA LEU A 206 -15.65 -9.07 -7.63
C LEU A 206 -16.60 -10.27 -7.48
N LEU A 207 -16.26 -11.25 -6.63
CA LEU A 207 -17.14 -12.41 -6.39
C LEU A 207 -18.46 -11.98 -5.74
N ALA A 208 -18.42 -11.08 -4.75
CA ALA A 208 -19.63 -10.53 -4.13
C ALA A 208 -20.53 -9.85 -5.18
N ASP A 209 -19.95 -9.02 -6.05
CA ASP A 209 -20.66 -8.30 -7.11
C ASP A 209 -21.22 -9.23 -8.20
N LEU A 210 -20.71 -10.45 -8.29
CA LEU A 210 -21.21 -11.51 -9.17
C LEU A 210 -22.23 -12.44 -8.47
N GLY A 211 -22.49 -12.23 -7.17
CA GLY A 211 -23.40 -13.05 -6.38
C GLY A 211 -22.81 -14.37 -5.85
N HIS A 212 -21.48 -14.51 -5.87
CA HIS A 212 -20.76 -15.67 -5.31
C HIS A 212 -20.28 -15.39 -3.88
N ASP A 213 -20.00 -16.44 -3.11
CA ASP A 213 -19.39 -16.33 -1.77
C ASP A 213 -17.95 -15.78 -1.86
N PRO A 214 -17.64 -14.62 -1.26
CA PRO A 214 -16.29 -14.06 -1.24
C PRO A 214 -15.27 -14.95 -0.51
N GLU A 215 -15.68 -15.78 0.45
CA GLU A 215 -14.75 -16.63 1.21
C GLU A 215 -14.17 -17.79 0.38
N ARG A 216 -14.65 -17.96 -0.86
CA ARG A 216 -13.98 -18.79 -1.88
C ARG A 216 -12.59 -18.27 -2.24
N VAL A 217 -12.29 -17.00 -2.01
CA VAL A 217 -10.91 -16.49 -2.12
C VAL A 217 -10.16 -16.79 -0.82
N SER A 218 -9.14 -17.63 -0.93
CA SER A 218 -8.23 -17.95 0.16
C SER A 218 -7.53 -16.70 0.70
N HIS A 219 -7.34 -16.64 2.01
CA HIS A 219 -6.44 -15.68 2.66
C HIS A 219 -5.00 -16.17 2.71
N ASP A 220 -4.74 -17.42 2.34
CA ASP A 220 -3.40 -17.93 2.13
C ASP A 220 -3.01 -17.68 0.68
N VAL A 221 -2.16 -16.68 0.48
CA VAL A 221 -1.62 -16.30 -0.84
C VAL A 221 -0.33 -17.06 -1.11
N VAL A 222 -0.04 -17.31 -2.38
CA VAL A 222 1.23 -17.94 -2.78
C VAL A 222 2.19 -16.85 -3.21
N LEU A 223 3.35 -16.77 -2.56
CA LEU A 223 4.47 -15.97 -3.06
C LEU A 223 5.41 -16.89 -3.83
N ILE A 224 5.73 -16.53 -5.07
CA ILE A 224 6.73 -17.21 -5.92
C ILE A 224 7.98 -16.36 -5.97
N CYS A 225 9.11 -16.93 -5.61
CA CYS A 225 10.39 -16.24 -5.45
C CYS A 225 11.55 -17.12 -5.96
N PRO A 226 12.69 -16.55 -6.35
CA PRO A 226 13.90 -17.31 -6.63
C PRO A 226 14.35 -18.12 -5.40
N GLU A 227 14.72 -19.37 -5.59
CA GLU A 227 15.32 -20.25 -4.59
C GLU A 227 16.81 -19.93 -4.42
N ASN A 228 17.21 -19.53 -3.21
CA ASN A 228 18.60 -19.22 -2.84
C ASN A 228 19.24 -18.20 -3.80
N PHE A 229 20.30 -18.61 -4.51
CA PHE A 229 21.03 -17.80 -5.48
C PHE A 229 20.75 -18.25 -6.93
N ALA A 230 19.80 -19.16 -7.13
CA ALA A 230 19.39 -19.64 -8.44
C ALA A 230 18.08 -18.96 -8.86
N ASN A 231 17.87 -18.80 -10.18
CA ASN A 231 16.58 -18.35 -10.71
C ASN A 231 15.53 -19.48 -10.75
N ARG A 232 15.66 -20.50 -9.89
CA ARG A 232 14.68 -21.58 -9.80
C ARG A 232 13.47 -21.10 -9.00
N PRO A 233 12.24 -21.22 -9.51
CA PRO A 233 11.07 -20.81 -8.74
C PRO A 233 10.83 -21.73 -7.53
N ALA A 234 10.69 -21.11 -6.36
CA ALA A 234 10.18 -21.70 -5.14
C ALA A 234 8.98 -20.89 -4.65
N GLY A 235 8.11 -21.50 -3.85
CA GLY A 235 6.93 -20.82 -3.34
C GLY A 235 6.71 -21.00 -1.85
N ALA A 236 6.01 -20.04 -1.27
CA ALA A 236 5.62 -20.05 0.14
C ALA A 236 4.15 -19.59 0.28
N LEU A 237 3.41 -20.24 1.19
CA LEU A 237 2.09 -19.78 1.61
C LEU A 237 2.24 -18.68 2.66
N VAL A 238 1.51 -17.59 2.49
CA VAL A 238 1.50 -16.47 3.40
C VAL A 238 0.06 -16.14 3.79
N ASP A 239 -0.23 -16.22 5.09
CA ASP A 239 -1.51 -15.81 5.66
C ASP A 239 -1.61 -14.28 5.67
N VAL A 240 -2.59 -13.73 4.95
CA VAL A 240 -2.82 -12.29 4.84
C VAL A 240 -4.02 -11.78 5.64
N ARG A 241 -4.61 -12.57 6.56
CA ARG A 241 -5.80 -12.15 7.34
C ARG A 241 -5.59 -10.87 8.12
N LYS A 242 -4.41 -10.69 8.72
CA LYS A 242 -4.06 -9.47 9.47
C LYS A 242 -4.04 -8.25 8.54
N GLN A 243 -3.41 -8.40 7.37
CA GLN A 243 -3.28 -7.35 6.36
C GLN A 243 -4.65 -6.99 5.77
N LEU A 244 -5.48 -8.00 5.47
CA LEU A 244 -6.87 -7.82 5.04
C LEU A 244 -7.68 -7.03 6.07
N ALA A 245 -7.66 -7.43 7.34
CA ALA A 245 -8.40 -6.74 8.39
C ALA A 245 -8.00 -5.27 8.52
N VAL A 246 -6.69 -4.97 8.45
CA VAL A 246 -6.18 -3.58 8.47
C VAL A 246 -6.62 -2.83 7.22
N LEU A 247 -6.47 -3.42 6.04
CA LEU A 247 -6.81 -2.82 4.76
C LEU A 247 -8.30 -2.49 4.67
N THR A 248 -9.17 -3.45 4.95
CA THR A 248 -10.64 -3.25 4.97
C THR A 248 -10.99 -2.12 5.93
N ARG A 249 -10.42 -2.13 7.15
CA ARG A 249 -10.64 -1.05 8.12
C ARG A 249 -10.18 0.31 7.62
N GLN A 250 -9.05 0.40 6.90
CA GLN A 250 -8.58 1.66 6.32
C GLN A 250 -9.48 2.15 5.19
N LEU A 251 -9.86 1.29 4.26
CA LEU A 251 -10.74 1.67 3.16
C LEU A 251 -12.12 2.10 3.65
N THR A 252 -12.69 1.40 4.64
CA THR A 252 -13.92 1.85 5.32
C THR A 252 -13.73 3.18 6.05
N ARG A 253 -12.52 3.51 6.53
CA ARG A 253 -12.22 4.80 7.17
C ARG A 253 -11.94 5.92 6.16
N MET A 254 -11.57 5.61 4.92
CA MET A 254 -11.42 6.64 3.89
C MET A 254 -12.75 7.35 3.60
N THR A 255 -13.90 6.73 3.89
CA THR A 255 -15.20 7.44 3.90
C THR A 255 -15.28 8.54 4.97
N ARG A 256 -14.36 8.56 5.96
CA ARG A 256 -14.25 9.62 6.96
C ARG A 256 -13.28 10.74 6.58
N VAL A 257 -12.70 10.69 5.37
CA VAL A 257 -11.89 11.80 4.83
C VAL A 257 -12.70 13.10 4.83
N GLU A 258 -14.03 13.02 4.73
CA GLU A 258 -14.97 14.14 4.94
C GLU A 258 -14.63 15.00 6.18
N HIS A 259 -14.32 14.38 7.33
CA HIS A 259 -14.00 15.11 8.56
C HIS A 259 -12.64 15.82 8.47
N LEU A 260 -11.68 15.21 7.78
CA LEU A 260 -10.40 15.85 7.50
C LEU A 260 -10.62 17.05 6.59
N LEU A 261 -11.39 16.88 5.51
CA LEU A 261 -11.69 17.93 4.54
C LEU A 261 -12.42 19.13 5.16
N SER A 262 -13.37 18.88 6.08
CA SER A 262 -14.10 19.97 6.77
C SER A 262 -13.20 20.84 7.65
N GLY A 263 -12.05 20.33 8.09
CA GLY A 263 -11.08 21.09 8.86
C GLY A 263 -10.01 21.79 8.01
N LEU A 264 -10.01 21.59 6.68
CA LEU A 264 -9.03 22.20 5.80
C LEU A 264 -9.42 23.65 5.46
N PRO A 265 -8.43 24.56 5.34
CA PRO A 265 -8.69 25.93 4.90
C PRO A 265 -9.42 25.99 3.56
N GLU A 266 -10.36 26.93 3.42
CA GLU A 266 -10.97 27.27 2.13
C GLU A 266 -9.89 27.67 1.12
N GLY A 267 -10.06 27.27 -0.14
CA GLY A 267 -9.08 27.55 -1.20
C GLY A 267 -7.78 26.74 -1.13
N LEU A 268 -7.58 25.89 -0.10
CA LEU A 268 -6.47 24.95 -0.10
C LEU A 268 -6.57 24.05 -1.33
N THR A 269 -5.44 23.95 -2.05
CA THR A 269 -5.26 23.07 -3.20
C THR A 269 -3.80 22.64 -3.29
N PHE A 270 -3.51 21.59 -4.03
CA PHE A 270 -2.20 21.03 -4.32
C PHE A 270 -1.94 20.99 -5.83
N ASP A 271 -2.63 21.85 -6.58
CA ASP A 271 -2.60 21.92 -8.03
C ASP A 271 -1.17 21.98 -8.60
N LEU A 272 -0.97 21.22 -9.67
CA LEU A 272 0.24 21.14 -10.48
C LEU A 272 -0.10 21.30 -11.98
N ALA A 273 -1.12 22.07 -12.30
CA ALA A 273 -1.49 22.43 -13.66
C ALA A 273 -0.25 22.93 -14.43
N PRO A 274 0.04 22.38 -15.62
CA PRO A 274 1.17 22.83 -16.40
C PRO A 274 0.92 24.25 -16.94
N GLY A 275 1.94 25.10 -16.87
CA GLY A 275 2.01 26.37 -17.60
C GLY A 275 2.39 26.16 -19.06
N GLU A 276 2.63 27.25 -19.78
CA GLU A 276 2.95 27.23 -21.21
C GLU A 276 4.23 26.44 -21.53
N ASP A 277 5.18 26.38 -20.60
CA ASP A 277 6.44 25.67 -20.71
C ASP A 277 6.39 24.21 -20.18
N GLY A 278 5.21 23.76 -19.74
CA GLY A 278 5.00 22.43 -19.16
C GLY A 278 5.40 22.30 -17.69
N THR A 279 5.95 23.36 -17.08
CA THR A 279 6.24 23.39 -15.63
C THR A 279 4.98 23.69 -14.83
N PRO A 280 4.84 23.21 -13.58
CA PRO A 280 3.69 23.59 -12.77
C PRO A 280 3.61 25.10 -12.57
N THR A 281 2.43 25.69 -12.78
CA THR A 281 2.20 27.14 -12.63
C THR A 281 2.43 27.64 -11.20
N ARG A 282 2.24 26.76 -10.22
CA ARG A 282 2.49 27.01 -8.80
C ARG A 282 3.96 26.80 -8.44
N SER A 283 4.53 27.68 -7.63
CA SER A 283 5.91 27.54 -7.14
C SER A 283 6.08 26.37 -6.16
N ALA A 284 7.31 25.89 -6.01
CA ALA A 284 7.64 24.83 -5.06
C ALA A 284 7.37 25.28 -3.60
N GLU A 285 7.64 26.55 -3.28
CA GLU A 285 7.45 27.14 -1.95
C GLU A 285 5.96 27.23 -1.58
N GLU A 286 5.11 27.70 -2.49
CA GLU A 286 3.67 27.79 -2.28
C GLU A 286 3.06 26.39 -2.08
N LEU A 287 3.51 25.40 -2.85
CA LEU A 287 3.04 24.02 -2.70
C LEU A 287 3.52 23.41 -1.37
N ALA A 288 4.76 23.64 -0.98
CA ALA A 288 5.28 23.17 0.30
C ALA A 288 4.49 23.76 1.48
N GLU A 289 4.12 25.04 1.40
CA GLU A 289 3.27 25.68 2.42
C GLU A 289 1.85 25.07 2.46
N ALA A 290 1.24 24.84 1.30
CA ALA A 290 -0.05 24.15 1.21
C ALA A 290 0.01 22.74 1.82
N LEU A 291 1.06 21.95 1.53
CA LEU A 291 1.26 20.61 2.09
C LEU A 291 1.34 20.62 3.62
N ARG A 292 2.01 21.61 4.21
CA ARG A 292 2.12 21.77 5.67
C ARG A 292 0.78 22.09 6.34
N ARG A 293 -0.22 22.59 5.61
CA ARG A 293 -1.58 22.81 6.14
C ARG A 293 -2.33 21.51 6.46
N VAL A 294 -1.88 20.38 5.93
CA VAL A 294 -2.40 19.06 6.30
C VAL A 294 -1.35 18.31 7.10
N PRO A 295 -1.58 17.99 8.38
CA PRO A 295 -0.59 17.31 9.20
C PRO A 295 -0.18 15.96 8.59
N ALA A 296 1.13 15.74 8.46
CA ALA A 296 1.65 14.40 8.27
C ALA A 296 1.78 13.70 9.62
N ARG A 297 1.82 12.38 9.56
CA ARG A 297 2.15 11.50 10.69
C ARG A 297 3.34 10.65 10.28
N TYR A 298 4.52 11.26 10.19
CA TYR A 298 5.70 10.58 9.68
C TYR A 298 6.03 9.36 10.57
N ALA A 299 6.62 8.35 9.94
CA ALA A 299 7.25 7.22 10.61
C ALA A 299 8.36 6.71 9.68
N PRO A 300 9.45 6.11 10.20
CA PRO A 300 10.52 5.55 9.39
C PRO A 300 10.02 4.64 8.26
N ASP A 301 9.01 3.80 8.49
CA ASP A 301 8.39 2.92 7.48
C ASP A 301 7.81 3.66 6.26
N CYS A 302 7.57 4.98 6.36
CA CYS A 302 7.16 5.80 5.22
C CYS A 302 8.24 5.79 4.14
N LEU A 303 9.52 5.62 4.52
CA LEU A 303 10.65 5.35 3.64
C LEU A 303 10.55 3.98 2.94
N ALA A 304 9.42 3.29 2.89
CA ALA A 304 9.29 2.16 1.96
C ALA A 304 7.96 2.22 1.20
N THR A 305 7.10 3.18 1.56
CA THR A 305 5.65 3.07 1.31
C THR A 305 5.00 4.40 0.90
N CYS A 306 5.68 5.54 0.96
CA CYS A 306 5.08 6.83 0.66
C CYS A 306 6.03 7.71 -0.16
N ASP A 307 5.56 8.23 -1.29
CA ASP A 307 6.39 9.09 -2.15
C ASP A 307 6.73 10.42 -1.46
N MET A 308 5.83 10.92 -0.59
CA MET A 308 6.04 12.12 0.23
C MET A 308 7.01 11.91 1.42
N CYS A 309 7.61 10.73 1.58
CA CYS A 309 8.35 10.38 2.79
C CYS A 309 9.52 11.32 3.10
N MET A 310 10.25 11.80 2.08
CA MET A 310 11.42 12.66 2.29
C MET A 310 11.01 14.08 2.69
N PHE A 311 9.96 14.62 2.08
CA PHE A 311 9.36 15.90 2.49
C PHE A 311 8.87 15.84 3.94
N CYS A 312 8.11 14.81 4.30
CA CYS A 312 7.58 14.67 5.66
C CYS A 312 8.68 14.39 6.69
N ARG A 313 9.77 13.72 6.29
CA ARG A 313 10.94 13.48 7.14
C ARG A 313 11.70 14.77 7.41
N ASP A 314 11.88 15.60 6.38
CA ASP A 314 12.51 16.90 6.50
C ASP A 314 11.72 17.83 7.42
N GLU A 315 10.40 17.89 7.21
CA GLU A 315 9.47 18.61 8.10
C GLU A 315 9.58 18.12 9.56
N ALA A 316 9.55 16.80 9.78
CA ALA A 316 9.69 16.21 11.11
C ALA A 316 11.05 16.50 11.75
N ARG A 317 12.13 16.60 10.96
CA ARG A 317 13.47 17.03 11.43
C ARG A 317 13.50 18.49 11.81
N GLY A 318 12.94 19.35 10.96
CA GLY A 318 12.91 20.80 11.18
C GLY A 318 12.20 21.19 12.48
N CYS A 319 11.17 20.43 12.90
CA CYS A 319 10.45 20.68 14.16
C CYS A 319 10.91 19.80 15.34
N GLY A 320 11.94 18.96 15.15
CA GLY A 320 12.45 18.06 16.19
C GLY A 320 11.42 17.04 16.67
N SER A 321 10.58 16.51 15.77
CA SER A 321 9.48 15.60 16.11
C SER A 321 9.96 14.23 16.60
N THR A 322 9.29 13.69 17.62
CA THR A 322 9.52 12.33 18.13
C THR A 322 9.10 11.24 17.13
N GLU A 323 8.33 11.60 16.09
CA GLU A 323 7.96 10.70 15.00
C GLU A 323 9.15 10.12 14.23
N LEU A 324 10.30 10.82 14.24
CA LEU A 324 11.54 10.33 13.65
C LEU A 324 12.09 9.07 14.31
N LEU A 325 11.74 8.86 15.59
CA LEU A 325 12.19 7.71 16.39
C LEU A 325 11.33 6.46 16.14
N GLY A 326 10.26 6.59 15.35
CA GLY A 326 9.36 5.50 15.02
C GLY A 326 8.19 5.36 15.98
N ARG A 327 7.21 4.54 15.56
CA ARG A 327 5.91 4.43 16.24
C ARG A 327 6.05 3.91 17.66
N GLN A 328 6.87 2.89 17.86
CA GLN A 328 7.08 2.30 19.19
C GLN A 328 7.55 3.35 20.20
N VAL A 329 8.56 4.13 19.84
CA VAL A 329 9.09 5.19 20.71
C VAL A 329 8.07 6.30 20.91
N ARG A 330 7.40 6.75 19.85
CA ARG A 330 6.34 7.77 19.96
C ARG A 330 5.21 7.32 20.90
N ASP A 331 4.78 6.06 20.78
CA ASP A 331 3.69 5.52 21.58
C ASP A 331 4.12 5.37 23.05
N GLN A 332 5.39 5.05 23.32
CA GLN A 332 5.98 5.06 24.67
C GLN A 332 6.11 6.48 25.25
N LEU A 333 6.32 7.49 24.41
CA LEU A 333 6.45 8.90 24.81
C LEU A 333 5.11 9.57 25.14
N GLY A 334 3.98 8.87 25.03
CA GLY A 334 2.74 9.24 25.72
C GLY A 334 2.17 10.63 25.42
N GLY A 335 2.46 11.20 24.24
CA GLY A 335 2.01 12.56 23.88
C GLY A 335 3.12 13.63 23.87
N VAL A 336 4.34 13.30 24.28
CA VAL A 336 5.52 14.16 24.08
C VAL A 336 5.90 14.16 22.60
N SER A 337 5.72 15.32 21.97
CA SER A 337 5.75 15.45 20.50
C SER A 337 7.11 15.87 19.96
N ARG A 338 7.98 16.42 20.83
CA ARG A 338 9.30 16.92 20.45
C ARG A 338 10.41 16.28 21.24
N VAL A 339 11.54 16.04 20.59
CA VAL A 339 12.74 15.47 21.22
C VAL A 339 13.27 16.40 22.32
N SER A 340 13.29 17.71 22.07
CA SER A 340 13.71 18.69 23.08
C SER A 340 12.81 18.73 24.31
N GLU A 341 11.50 18.51 24.14
CA GLU A 341 10.54 18.39 25.23
C GLU A 341 10.82 17.13 26.06
N ALA A 342 11.03 15.98 25.41
CA ALA A 342 11.38 14.73 26.09
C ALA A 342 12.66 14.85 26.91
N LEU A 343 13.71 15.47 26.33
CA LEU A 343 14.98 15.70 27.04
C LEU A 343 14.79 16.67 28.22
N GLY A 344 14.05 17.76 28.03
CA GLY A 344 13.80 18.72 29.11
C GLY A 344 13.01 18.13 30.28
N LEU A 345 12.03 17.27 29.99
CA LEU A 345 11.31 16.51 31.03
C LEU A 345 12.25 15.54 31.77
N ALA A 346 13.11 14.83 31.02
CA ALA A 346 14.07 13.87 31.56
C ALA A 346 15.14 14.51 32.47
N GLU A 347 15.57 15.72 32.14
CA GLU A 347 16.53 16.51 32.91
C GLU A 347 15.86 17.28 34.07
N GLY A 348 14.53 17.40 34.06
CA GLY A 348 13.79 18.22 35.01
C GLY A 348 13.92 19.73 34.76
N THR A 349 14.34 20.13 33.56
CA THR A 349 14.42 21.54 33.13
C THR A 349 13.09 22.05 32.59
N LEU A 350 12.16 21.14 32.24
CA LEU A 350 10.77 21.42 31.93
C LEU A 350 9.84 20.77 32.94
N GLU A 351 8.79 21.49 33.31
CA GLU A 351 7.67 20.95 34.07
C GLU A 351 6.71 20.19 33.14
N PRO A 352 6.16 19.04 33.55
CA PRO A 352 5.18 18.31 32.76
C PRO A 352 3.91 19.13 32.58
N ALA A 353 3.35 19.10 31.37
CA ALA A 353 1.98 19.56 31.15
C ALA A 353 0.97 18.55 31.72
N GLU A 354 -0.30 18.95 31.81
CA GLU A 354 -1.40 18.07 32.23
C GLU A 354 -1.43 16.78 31.39
N GLY A 355 -1.37 15.63 32.06
CA GLY A 355 -1.34 14.31 31.43
C GLY A 355 0.06 13.82 31.04
N GLN A 356 1.11 14.61 31.27
CA GLN A 356 2.51 14.21 31.01
C GLN A 356 3.27 13.78 32.29
N GLU A 357 2.62 13.73 33.45
CA GLU A 357 3.26 13.49 34.73
C GLU A 357 3.94 12.12 34.77
N GLU A 358 3.23 11.07 34.35
CA GLU A 358 3.74 9.69 34.31
C GLU A 358 4.93 9.55 33.36
N ILE A 359 4.83 10.12 32.15
CA ILE A 359 5.93 10.03 31.18
C ILE A 359 7.15 10.83 31.63
N ALA A 360 6.95 11.97 32.29
CA ALA A 360 8.04 12.74 32.87
C ALA A 360 8.77 11.97 33.98
N GLU A 361 8.05 11.25 34.85
CA GLU A 361 8.66 10.37 35.86
C GLU A 361 9.49 9.25 35.23
N LEU A 362 8.96 8.59 34.20
CA LEU A 362 9.67 7.54 33.47
C LEU A 362 10.93 8.08 32.76
N LEU A 363 10.84 9.25 32.14
CA LEU A 363 11.97 9.90 31.47
C LEU A 363 13.07 10.29 32.46
N ARG A 364 12.69 10.83 33.63
CA ARG A 364 13.64 11.16 34.71
C ARG A 364 14.31 9.90 35.26
N LEU A 365 13.56 8.82 35.45
CA LEU A 365 14.12 7.54 35.86
C LEU A 365 15.12 7.01 34.82
N ALA A 366 14.75 7.02 33.54
CA ALA A 366 15.63 6.58 32.45
C ALA A 366 16.92 7.42 32.37
N ASN A 367 16.81 8.74 32.55
CA ASN A 367 17.98 9.63 32.55
C ASN A 367 18.91 9.36 33.75
N ARG A 368 18.35 9.15 34.95
CA ARG A 368 19.15 8.75 36.13
C ARG A 368 19.92 7.45 35.88
N LEU A 369 19.25 6.42 35.36
CA LEU A 369 19.88 5.13 35.05
C LEU A 369 20.98 5.28 33.98
N ARG A 370 20.75 6.11 32.97
CA ARG A 370 21.76 6.42 31.93
C ARG A 370 22.99 7.09 32.55
N GLU A 371 22.80 8.11 33.39
CA GLU A 371 23.88 8.82 34.06
C GLU A 371 24.67 7.93 35.02
N GLU A 372 24.00 7.03 35.75
CA GLU A 372 24.65 6.02 36.59
C GLU A 372 25.48 5.02 35.77
N SER A 373 25.01 4.64 34.59
CA SER A 373 25.70 3.67 33.71
C SER A 373 26.89 4.27 32.95
N LEU A 374 26.96 5.60 32.83
CA LEU A 374 28.06 6.32 32.19
C LEU A 374 29.18 6.71 33.16
N ARG A 375 28.96 6.51 34.47
CA ARG A 375 29.98 6.64 35.52
C ARG A 375 30.75 5.34 35.69
#